data_AF-A0A7R9XXG2-F1
#
_entry.id   AF-A0A7R9XXG2-F1
#
_cell.length_a   1.000
_cell.length_b   1.000
_cell.length_c   1.000
_cell.angle_alpha   90.00
_cell.angle_beta   90.00
_cell.angle_gamma   90.00
#
_symmetry.space_group_name_H-M   'P 1'
#
loop_
_entity.id
_entity.type
_entity.pdbx_description
1 polymer ?
#
loop_
_entity_poly.entity_id
_entity_poly.type
_entity_poly.pdbx_seq_one_letter_code
_entity_poly.pdbx_strand_id
1 'polypeptide(L)'
;GRRATKQQSISAMFAKAGGKQTKATREAAEAGEGGGPVGLASVVEGLGARSSGGTFEPFEREYNAEGRTLTLDMGSFALVCAYVPNSGADLVRLDYRIDVWEEDIKAHMAALGKPVVYMGDLNVAHLDLDIWNVGAKHLEKSAGTTPREREAFGALLDAGYVDTFRALHPDARHAYTFWSVRARNRPWNRGLRLDYVLASANMAPVDGEGAPSQALPRVIDSWVGPEYNTNGDHCPVGATIALPSPK
;
A
#
# COMPACT_ATOMS: atom_id res chain seq x y z
N GLY A 1 -7.48 -13.25 44.38
CA GLY A 1 -6.68 -13.55 43.17
C GLY A 1 -7.35 -12.96 41.95
N ARG A 2 -6.80 -11.87 41.42
CA ARG A 2 -7.04 -11.27 40.10
C ARG A 2 -5.91 -10.25 39.92
N ARG A 3 -4.96 -10.49 39.03
CA ARG A 3 -3.96 -9.49 38.62
C ARG A 3 -4.08 -9.27 37.13
N ALA A 4 -4.37 -8.03 36.77
CA ALA A 4 -4.35 -7.50 35.43
C ALA A 4 -2.94 -7.59 34.82
N THR A 5 -2.83 -8.07 33.60
CA THR A 5 -1.61 -7.97 32.78
C THR A 5 -1.59 -6.61 32.09
N LYS A 6 -0.65 -5.75 32.51
CA LYS A 6 -0.31 -4.50 31.83
C LYS A 6 0.37 -4.82 30.50
N GLN A 7 -0.19 -4.31 29.41
CA GLN A 7 0.43 -4.29 28.08
C GLN A 7 1.62 -3.31 28.13
N GLN A 8 2.83 -3.80 27.87
CA GLN A 8 4.04 -2.97 27.79
C GLN A 8 4.20 -2.42 26.38
N SER A 9 4.53 -1.13 26.25
CA SER A 9 4.82 -0.49 24.97
C SER A 9 6.19 -0.93 24.44
N ILE A 10 6.29 -1.07 23.11
CA ILE A 10 7.48 -1.50 22.35
C ILE A 10 8.76 -0.72 22.70
N SER A 11 8.65 0.55 23.07
CA SER A 11 9.82 1.36 23.49
C SER A 11 10.49 0.85 24.79
N ALA A 12 9.77 0.12 25.64
CA ALA A 12 10.31 -0.38 26.91
C ALA A 12 11.21 -1.62 26.76
N MET A 13 11.14 -2.33 25.63
CA MET A 13 12.03 -3.48 25.37
C MET A 13 13.44 -3.06 24.96
N PHE A 14 13.60 -1.91 24.29
CA PHE A 14 14.90 -1.46 23.78
C PHE A 14 15.75 -0.69 24.79
N ALA A 15 15.16 -0.20 25.88
CA ALA A 15 15.85 0.67 26.84
C ALA A 15 16.62 -0.06 27.95
N LYS A 16 16.48 -1.38 28.12
CA LYS A 16 17.07 -2.12 29.26
C LYS A 16 18.51 -2.62 29.06
N ALA A 17 19.08 -2.47 27.87
CA ALA A 17 20.45 -2.86 27.57
C ALA A 17 21.26 -1.62 27.17
N GLY A 18 21.80 -0.91 28.18
CA GLY A 18 22.67 0.23 27.94
C GLY A 18 23.91 -0.15 27.12
N GLY A 19 23.96 0.29 25.87
CA GLY A 19 25.11 0.08 24.98
C GLY A 19 25.11 1.06 23.81
N LYS A 20 26.21 1.80 23.66
CA LYS A 20 26.55 2.54 22.43
C LYS A 20 26.72 1.53 21.29
N GLN A 21 26.12 1.81 20.13
CA GLN A 21 26.30 0.97 18.95
C GLN A 21 27.71 1.12 18.38
N THR A 22 28.42 0.02 18.36
CA THR A 22 29.46 -0.36 17.40
C THR A 22 29.51 -1.90 17.42
N LYS A 23 30.00 -2.55 16.36
CA LYS A 23 30.03 -4.04 16.25
C LYS A 23 28.64 -4.73 16.24
N ALA A 24 27.53 -3.98 16.13
CA ALA A 24 26.15 -4.52 16.08
C ALA A 24 25.85 -5.32 14.79
N THR A 25 26.70 -5.17 13.79
CA THR A 25 26.78 -5.93 12.53
C THR A 25 27.40 -7.31 12.68
N ARG A 26 28.03 -7.64 13.82
CA ARG A 26 29.00 -8.75 13.82
C ARG A 26 28.47 -10.12 14.23
N GLU A 27 27.24 -10.25 14.73
CA GLU A 27 26.77 -11.51 15.32
C GLU A 27 25.37 -11.98 14.83
N ALA A 28 24.63 -11.21 14.02
CA ALA A 28 23.41 -11.72 13.34
C ALA A 28 23.72 -12.74 12.22
N ALA A 29 25.02 -12.95 11.95
CA ALA A 29 25.57 -13.94 11.04
C ALA A 29 25.66 -15.35 11.62
N GLU A 30 25.38 -15.62 12.91
CA GLU A 30 25.83 -16.90 13.51
C GLU A 30 24.79 -17.84 14.13
N ALA A 31 23.48 -17.56 14.19
CA ALA A 31 22.53 -18.58 14.66
C ALA A 31 21.08 -18.39 14.17
N GLY A 32 20.63 -19.23 13.25
CA GLY A 32 19.22 -19.28 12.86
C GLY A 32 18.89 -20.30 11.78
N GLU A 33 19.04 -21.60 12.06
CA GLU A 33 18.25 -22.63 11.39
C GLU A 33 16.76 -22.43 11.73
N GLY A 34 15.90 -22.34 10.70
CA GLY A 34 14.44 -22.40 10.82
C GLY A 34 13.73 -21.08 11.19
N GLY A 35 13.14 -20.42 10.20
CA GLY A 35 12.20 -19.29 10.40
C GLY A 35 12.12 -18.39 9.17
N GLY A 36 10.94 -18.26 8.55
CA GLY A 36 10.72 -17.74 7.19
C GLY A 36 11.40 -16.40 6.83
N PRO A 37 11.84 -16.22 5.57
CA PRO A 37 12.57 -15.02 5.17
C PRO A 37 11.58 -13.87 4.93
N VAL A 38 11.61 -12.85 5.79
CA VAL A 38 11.22 -11.51 5.35
C VAL A 38 12.51 -10.82 4.89
N GLY A 39 12.74 -10.81 3.59
CA GLY A 39 13.85 -10.09 2.96
C GLY A 39 13.41 -8.72 2.47
N LEU A 40 14.23 -7.69 2.70
CA LEU A 40 14.02 -6.35 2.13
C LEU A 40 14.46 -6.37 0.66
N ALA A 41 13.55 -6.68 -0.27
CA ALA A 41 13.97 -6.96 -1.65
C ALA A 41 14.44 -5.75 -2.48
N SER A 42 14.34 -4.50 -1.99
CA SER A 42 15.02 -3.33 -2.56
C SER A 42 15.02 -2.17 -1.56
N VAL A 43 16.04 -1.30 -1.59
CA VAL A 43 15.94 0.12 -1.21
C VAL A 43 16.77 0.87 -2.24
N VAL A 44 16.09 1.64 -3.09
CA VAL A 44 16.73 2.53 -4.05
C VAL A 44 16.00 3.87 -3.99
N GLU A 45 16.74 4.96 -4.11
CA GLU A 45 16.14 6.25 -4.44
C GLU A 45 15.59 6.14 -5.86
N GLY A 46 14.27 5.90 -5.91
CA GLY A 46 13.40 5.56 -7.04
C GLY A 46 13.54 4.11 -7.53
N LEU A 47 12.70 3.71 -8.49
CA LEU A 47 12.24 2.32 -8.68
C LEU A 47 13.36 1.25 -8.66
N GLY A 48 13.57 0.69 -7.47
CA GLY A 48 13.84 -0.72 -7.20
C GLY A 48 15.10 -1.37 -7.77
N ALA A 49 16.12 -1.54 -6.93
CA ALA A 49 17.09 -2.64 -7.00
C ALA A 49 17.59 -3.09 -5.59
N ARG A 50 17.20 -4.31 -5.22
CA ARG A 50 17.80 -5.36 -4.35
C ARG A 50 18.23 -5.14 -2.88
N SER A 51 17.69 -6.01 -2.00
CA SER A 51 18.52 -6.89 -1.15
C SER A 51 17.95 -8.33 -1.00
N SER A 52 18.71 -9.29 -1.54
CA SER A 52 18.73 -10.78 -1.45
C SER A 52 17.49 -11.65 -1.81
N GLY A 53 17.64 -12.47 -2.87
CA GLY A 53 16.97 -13.78 -3.00
C GLY A 53 16.46 -14.20 -4.40
N GLY A 54 15.91 -13.28 -5.19
CA GLY A 54 15.36 -13.55 -6.52
C GLY A 54 15.76 -12.46 -7.51
N THR A 55 16.10 -12.80 -8.75
CA THR A 55 16.51 -11.86 -9.80
C THR A 55 15.27 -11.21 -10.42
N PHE A 56 15.03 -9.96 -10.06
CA PHE A 56 14.20 -9.03 -10.83
C PHE A 56 15.14 -7.97 -11.41
N GLU A 57 15.09 -7.77 -12.72
CA GLU A 57 15.84 -6.70 -13.37
C GLU A 57 15.18 -5.35 -13.06
N PRO A 58 15.94 -4.30 -12.70
CA PRO A 58 15.39 -2.98 -12.44
C PRO A 58 14.74 -2.40 -13.71
N PHE A 59 13.60 -1.73 -13.53
CA PHE A 59 12.90 -1.05 -14.61
C PHE A 59 13.56 0.33 -14.82
N GLU A 60 14.56 0.44 -15.69
CA GLU A 60 15.36 1.66 -15.89
C GLU A 60 14.63 2.74 -16.73
N ARG A 61 14.18 3.83 -16.10
CA ARG A 61 13.69 5.07 -16.77
C ARG A 61 14.04 6.34 -15.96
N GLU A 62 14.00 7.52 -16.61
CA GLU A 62 14.45 8.82 -16.06
C GLU A 62 13.76 9.26 -14.74
N TYR A 63 12.53 8.82 -14.47
CA TYR A 63 11.80 9.19 -13.25
C TYR A 63 12.13 8.31 -12.04
N ASN A 64 13.03 7.34 -12.19
CA ASN A 64 13.61 6.56 -11.09
C ASN A 64 14.43 7.41 -10.10
N ALA A 65 14.46 8.74 -10.21
CA ALA A 65 15.04 9.61 -9.19
C ALA A 65 14.03 10.08 -8.12
N GLU A 66 12.71 9.93 -8.34
CA GLU A 66 11.70 10.53 -7.44
C GLU A 66 11.43 9.72 -6.15
N GLY A 67 12.01 8.52 -5.96
CA GLY A 67 11.83 7.79 -4.70
C GLY A 67 10.42 7.26 -4.44
N ARG A 68 9.62 7.04 -5.49
CA ARG A 68 8.17 6.83 -5.36
C ARG A 68 7.71 5.39 -5.12
N THR A 69 8.60 4.42 -5.19
CA THR A 69 8.20 3.01 -5.01
C THR A 69 9.23 2.22 -4.23
N LEU A 70 8.75 1.20 -3.53
CA LEU A 70 9.56 0.18 -2.89
C LEU A 70 8.95 -1.19 -3.21
N THR A 71 9.75 -2.13 -3.72
CA THR A 71 9.29 -3.51 -3.96
C THR A 71 10.00 -4.48 -3.04
N LEU A 72 9.22 -5.30 -2.33
CA LEU A 72 9.68 -6.34 -1.41
C LEU A 72 9.20 -7.70 -1.88
N ASP A 73 10.08 -8.69 -1.86
CA ASP A 73 9.76 -10.09 -2.12
C ASP A 73 9.39 -10.75 -0.79
N MET A 74 8.12 -11.10 -0.64
CA MET A 74 7.57 -11.73 0.56
C MET A 74 7.55 -13.27 0.43
N GLY A 75 8.30 -13.81 -0.53
CA GLY A 75 8.37 -15.23 -0.86
C GLY A 75 7.18 -15.68 -1.71
N SER A 76 6.00 -15.70 -1.10
CA SER A 76 4.74 -16.18 -1.70
C SER A 76 3.97 -15.12 -2.49
N PHE A 77 4.32 -13.85 -2.32
CA PHE A 77 3.80 -12.71 -3.06
C PHE A 77 4.86 -11.59 -3.08
N ALA A 78 4.67 -10.56 -3.90
CA ALA A 78 5.46 -9.34 -3.86
C ALA A 78 4.65 -8.19 -3.25
N LEU A 79 5.28 -7.37 -2.42
CA LEU A 79 4.71 -6.14 -1.88
C LEU A 79 5.32 -4.95 -2.61
N VAL A 80 4.48 -4.20 -3.32
CA VAL A 80 4.86 -2.97 -4.02
C VAL A 80 4.22 -1.81 -3.28
N CYS A 81 5.03 -1.05 -2.54
CA CYS A 81 4.60 0.21 -1.95
C CYS A 81 4.80 1.33 -2.97
N ALA A 82 3.84 2.23 -3.11
CA ALA A 82 3.96 3.38 -4.01
C ALA A 82 3.39 4.67 -3.44
N TYR A 83 4.01 5.77 -3.84
CA TYR A 83 3.49 7.13 -3.75
C TYR A 83 3.31 7.66 -5.18
N VAL A 84 2.12 7.42 -5.72
CA VAL A 84 1.81 7.73 -7.11
C VAL A 84 1.88 9.25 -7.35
N PRO A 85 2.43 9.72 -8.48
CA PRO A 85 2.49 11.14 -8.80
C PRO A 85 1.11 11.80 -8.69
N ASN A 86 0.99 12.84 -7.86
CA ASN A 86 -0.17 13.71 -7.91
C ASN A 86 -0.16 14.50 -9.24
N SER A 87 -1.32 14.62 -9.89
CA SER A 87 -1.46 15.34 -11.17
C SER A 87 -1.17 16.84 -11.06
N GLY A 88 -1.08 17.38 -9.84
CA GLY A 88 -0.67 18.74 -9.55
C GLY A 88 -1.78 19.78 -9.73
N ALA A 89 -1.49 21.01 -9.32
CA ALA A 89 -2.34 22.15 -9.60
C ALA A 89 -2.50 22.32 -11.12
N ASP A 90 -3.70 22.68 -11.57
CA ASP A 90 -4.05 22.82 -12.99
C ASP A 90 -3.73 21.57 -13.85
N LEU A 91 -3.60 20.39 -13.20
CA LEU A 91 -3.37 19.09 -13.84
C LEU A 91 -2.07 19.02 -14.68
N VAL A 92 -1.06 19.82 -14.32
CA VAL A 92 0.22 19.94 -15.08
C VAL A 92 1.00 18.64 -15.20
N ARG A 93 0.76 17.66 -14.33
CA ARG A 93 1.40 16.33 -14.38
C ARG A 93 0.45 15.22 -14.82
N LEU A 94 -0.78 15.53 -15.23
CA LEU A 94 -1.78 14.51 -15.55
C LEU A 94 -1.32 13.59 -16.69
N ASP A 95 -0.74 14.14 -17.77
CA ASP A 95 -0.25 13.33 -18.88
C ASP A 95 0.89 12.41 -18.44
N TYR A 96 1.84 12.91 -17.65
CA TYR A 96 2.89 12.06 -17.07
C TYR A 96 2.33 10.97 -16.16
N ARG A 97 1.37 11.33 -15.30
CA ARG A 97 0.68 10.41 -14.40
C ARG A 97 0.02 9.28 -15.21
N ILE A 98 -0.76 9.60 -16.23
CA ILE A 98 -1.58 8.62 -16.95
C ILE A 98 -0.76 7.86 -18.00
N ASP A 99 0.00 8.57 -18.83
CA ASP A 99 0.57 8.02 -20.06
C ASP A 99 1.96 7.40 -19.84
N VAL A 100 2.60 7.69 -18.70
CA VAL A 100 3.91 7.14 -18.33
C VAL A 100 3.79 6.29 -17.07
N TRP A 101 3.41 6.90 -15.94
CA TRP A 101 3.44 6.19 -14.66
C TRP A 101 2.51 4.97 -14.62
N GLU A 102 1.24 5.10 -15.04
CA GLU A 102 0.30 3.98 -14.97
C GLU A 102 0.73 2.80 -15.87
N GLU A 103 1.29 3.07 -17.05
CA GLU A 103 1.83 2.02 -17.93
C GLU A 103 3.04 1.32 -17.31
N ASP A 104 3.98 2.11 -16.79
CA ASP A 104 5.23 1.57 -16.25
C ASP A 104 5.01 0.78 -14.95
N ILE A 105 4.10 1.22 -14.06
CA ILE A 105 3.78 0.45 -12.85
C ILE A 105 3.05 -0.85 -13.16
N LYS A 106 2.15 -0.86 -14.15
CA LYS A 106 1.49 -2.09 -14.63
C LYS A 106 2.51 -3.07 -15.19
N ALA A 107 3.44 -2.59 -16.02
CA ALA A 107 4.51 -3.41 -16.59
C ALA A 107 5.43 -3.98 -15.49
N HIS A 108 5.83 -3.14 -14.52
CA HIS A 108 6.63 -3.58 -13.37
C HIS A 108 5.93 -4.70 -12.59
N MET A 109 4.68 -4.50 -12.19
CA MET A 109 3.96 -5.52 -11.41
C MET A 109 3.74 -6.81 -12.20
N ALA A 110 3.49 -6.74 -13.51
CA ALA A 110 3.39 -7.92 -14.36
C ALA A 110 4.71 -8.71 -14.45
N ALA A 111 5.85 -8.01 -14.51
CA ALA A 111 7.17 -8.62 -14.59
C ALA A 111 7.60 -9.37 -13.31
N LEU A 112 6.94 -9.15 -12.17
CA LEU A 112 7.27 -9.80 -10.90
C LEU A 112 6.95 -11.31 -10.89
N GLY A 113 6.10 -11.80 -11.79
CA GLY A 113 5.82 -13.24 -11.93
C GLY A 113 5.24 -13.92 -10.67
N LYS A 114 4.73 -13.13 -9.71
CA LYS A 114 4.12 -13.57 -8.45
C LYS A 114 2.83 -12.77 -8.21
N PRO A 115 1.92 -13.25 -7.35
CA PRO A 115 0.84 -12.40 -6.83
C PRO A 115 1.42 -11.12 -6.21
N VAL A 116 0.73 -10.00 -6.38
CA VAL A 116 1.19 -8.67 -5.95
C VAL A 116 0.20 -8.07 -4.98
N VAL A 117 0.73 -7.47 -3.91
CA VAL A 117 0.04 -6.49 -3.08
C VAL A 117 0.60 -5.12 -3.44
N TYR A 118 -0.25 -4.23 -3.93
CA TYR A 118 0.12 -2.87 -4.33
C TYR A 118 -0.53 -1.87 -3.37
N MET A 119 0.27 -1.10 -2.63
CA MET A 119 -0.27 -0.24 -1.57
C MET A 119 0.41 1.11 -1.44
N GLY A 120 -0.33 2.06 -0.86
CA GLY A 120 0.16 3.41 -0.55
C GLY A 120 -0.81 4.49 -1.01
N ASP A 121 -0.31 5.72 -1.15
CA ASP A 121 -1.07 6.84 -1.70
C ASP A 121 -1.08 6.74 -3.22
N LEU A 122 -2.23 6.29 -3.74
CA LEU A 122 -2.44 6.14 -5.17
C LEU A 122 -2.99 7.42 -5.81
N ASN A 123 -3.17 8.50 -5.04
CA ASN A 123 -3.56 9.82 -5.54
C ASN A 123 -4.77 9.79 -6.49
N VAL A 124 -5.78 8.98 -6.18
CA VAL A 124 -7.07 8.92 -6.89
C VAL A 124 -8.19 8.45 -5.97
N ALA A 125 -9.36 9.08 -6.03
CA ALA A 125 -10.59 8.59 -5.42
C ALA A 125 -11.44 7.93 -6.51
N HIS A 126 -11.52 6.60 -6.47
CA HIS A 126 -12.07 5.81 -7.58
C HIS A 126 -13.60 5.89 -7.68
N LEU A 127 -14.31 5.58 -6.59
CA LEU A 127 -15.78 5.56 -6.57
C LEU A 127 -16.35 6.85 -6.01
N ASP A 128 -17.62 7.14 -6.30
CA ASP A 128 -18.31 8.29 -5.69
C ASP A 128 -18.38 8.16 -4.16
N LEU A 129 -18.40 6.93 -3.63
CA LEU A 129 -18.32 6.64 -2.19
C LEU A 129 -16.99 7.08 -1.56
N ASP A 130 -15.96 7.31 -2.38
CA ASP A 130 -14.61 7.71 -1.97
C ASP A 130 -14.45 9.24 -1.93
N ILE A 131 -15.52 10.00 -2.20
CA ILE A 131 -15.49 11.45 -2.35
C ILE A 131 -16.57 12.09 -1.47
N TRP A 132 -16.21 13.08 -0.64
CA TRP A 132 -17.18 13.78 0.21
C TRP A 132 -18.25 14.58 -0.55
N ASN A 133 -17.87 15.31 -1.60
CA ASN A 133 -18.74 16.28 -2.27
C ASN A 133 -19.08 15.88 -3.70
N VAL A 134 -19.51 14.63 -3.89
CA VAL A 134 -19.85 14.05 -5.21
C VAL A 134 -20.75 15.00 -6.02
N GLY A 135 -20.47 15.12 -7.31
CA GLY A 135 -21.25 15.96 -8.24
C GLY A 135 -20.84 17.44 -8.28
N ALA A 136 -19.89 17.87 -7.43
CA ALA A 136 -19.36 19.21 -7.53
C ALA A 136 -18.51 19.39 -8.79
N LYS A 137 -18.87 20.38 -9.63
CA LYS A 137 -18.28 20.63 -10.97
C LYS A 137 -16.75 20.78 -11.02
N HIS A 138 -16.11 21.13 -9.90
CA HIS A 138 -14.66 21.31 -9.84
C HIS A 138 -13.90 19.98 -9.68
N LEU A 139 -14.55 18.91 -9.21
CA LEU A 139 -13.90 17.63 -8.93
C LEU A 139 -13.32 17.00 -10.20
N GLU A 140 -14.06 17.02 -11.31
CA GLU A 140 -13.57 16.50 -12.59
C GLU A 140 -12.32 17.23 -13.12
N LYS A 141 -12.03 18.42 -12.57
CA LYS A 141 -10.87 19.26 -12.91
C LYS A 141 -9.84 19.34 -11.79
N SER A 142 -9.98 18.51 -10.75
CA SER A 142 -9.10 18.48 -9.59
C SER A 142 -8.30 17.19 -9.57
N ALA A 143 -7.01 17.29 -9.27
CA ALA A 143 -6.13 16.13 -9.13
C ALA A 143 -6.70 15.14 -8.09
N GLY A 144 -6.62 13.86 -8.42
CA GLY A 144 -7.19 12.77 -7.64
C GLY A 144 -8.67 12.49 -7.87
N THR A 145 -9.38 13.29 -8.68
CA THR A 145 -10.80 13.07 -8.99
C THR A 145 -11.14 13.25 -10.47
N THR A 146 -10.15 13.39 -11.34
CA THR A 146 -10.40 13.51 -12.79
C THR A 146 -10.95 12.22 -13.37
N PRO A 147 -11.75 12.27 -14.46
CA PRO A 147 -12.19 11.08 -15.16
C PRO A 147 -11.03 10.18 -15.61
N ARG A 148 -9.93 10.76 -16.11
CA ARG A 148 -8.74 10.00 -16.56
C ARG A 148 -8.07 9.23 -15.43
N GLU A 149 -7.90 9.84 -14.25
CA GLU A 149 -7.33 9.13 -13.09
C GLU A 149 -8.24 7.98 -12.64
N ARG A 150 -9.56 8.21 -12.60
CA ARG A 150 -10.54 7.20 -12.22
C ARG A 150 -10.58 6.04 -13.22
N GLU A 151 -10.53 6.34 -14.52
CA GLU A 151 -10.46 5.35 -15.59
C GLU A 151 -9.18 4.52 -15.51
N ALA A 152 -8.02 5.15 -15.29
CA ALA A 152 -6.75 4.44 -15.14
C ALA A 152 -6.76 3.49 -13.93
N PHE A 153 -7.36 3.92 -12.81
CA PHE A 153 -7.56 3.05 -11.66
C PHE A 153 -8.52 1.88 -11.97
N GLY A 154 -9.62 2.15 -12.69
CA GLY A 154 -10.54 1.11 -13.16
C GLY A 154 -9.83 0.08 -14.06
N ALA A 155 -9.00 0.53 -14.99
CA ALA A 155 -8.19 -0.34 -15.84
C ALA A 155 -7.22 -1.21 -15.04
N LEU A 156 -6.69 -0.71 -13.92
CA LEU A 156 -5.88 -1.52 -13.01
C LEU A 156 -6.72 -2.63 -12.35
N LEU A 157 -7.95 -2.35 -11.94
CA LEU A 157 -8.85 -3.38 -11.40
C LEU A 157 -9.20 -4.44 -12.46
N ASP A 158 -9.52 -4.00 -13.67
CA ASP A 158 -9.82 -4.89 -14.81
C ASP A 158 -8.61 -5.76 -15.20
N ALA A 159 -7.38 -5.31 -14.91
CA ALA A 159 -6.15 -6.08 -15.10
C ALA A 159 -5.92 -7.18 -14.04
N GLY A 160 -6.92 -7.46 -13.18
CA GLY A 160 -6.87 -8.55 -12.21
C GLY A 160 -6.40 -8.15 -10.82
N TYR A 161 -6.54 -6.86 -10.47
CA TYR A 161 -6.33 -6.36 -9.11
C TYR A 161 -7.67 -6.07 -8.43
N VAL A 162 -7.68 -6.17 -7.11
CA VAL A 162 -8.87 -5.96 -6.29
C VAL A 162 -8.58 -4.92 -5.24
N ASP A 163 -9.44 -3.90 -5.14
CA ASP A 163 -9.49 -2.99 -3.99
C ASP A 163 -9.97 -3.76 -2.76
N THR A 164 -9.04 -4.13 -1.88
CA THR A 164 -9.31 -4.99 -0.72
C THR A 164 -10.31 -4.37 0.24
N PHE A 165 -10.30 -3.03 0.39
CA PHE A 165 -11.20 -2.33 1.28
C PHE A 165 -12.63 -2.40 0.73
N ARG A 166 -12.81 -2.14 -0.56
CA ARG A 166 -14.14 -2.21 -1.20
C ARG A 166 -14.66 -3.63 -1.36
N ALA A 167 -13.79 -4.63 -1.48
CA ALA A 167 -14.20 -6.03 -1.49
C ALA A 167 -14.81 -6.46 -0.15
N LEU A 168 -14.25 -6.02 0.99
CA LEU A 168 -14.73 -6.37 2.33
C LEU A 168 -15.81 -5.42 2.86
N HIS A 169 -15.77 -4.16 2.46
CA HIS A 169 -16.65 -3.09 2.95
C HIS A 169 -17.30 -2.34 1.77
N PRO A 170 -18.06 -3.02 0.90
CA PRO A 170 -18.57 -2.45 -0.35
C PRO A 170 -19.37 -1.17 -0.13
N ASP A 171 -20.22 -1.15 0.90
CA ASP A 171 -21.13 -0.06 1.20
C ASP A 171 -20.57 0.97 2.20
N ALA A 172 -19.32 0.83 2.65
CA ALA A 172 -18.74 1.76 3.63
C ALA A 172 -18.68 3.19 3.08
N ARG A 173 -19.24 4.13 3.83
CA ARG A 173 -19.26 5.56 3.50
C ARG A 173 -18.37 6.33 4.45
N HIS A 174 -17.86 7.46 3.98
CA HIS A 174 -17.06 8.39 4.79
C HIS A 174 -15.72 7.84 5.30
N ALA A 175 -15.26 6.73 4.70
CA ALA A 175 -13.96 6.12 4.92
C ALA A 175 -12.89 6.81 4.06
N TYR A 176 -12.66 8.09 4.32
CA TYR A 176 -11.64 8.88 3.64
C TYR A 176 -10.28 8.65 4.26
N THR A 177 -9.22 8.86 3.48
CA THR A 177 -7.84 8.71 3.93
C THR A 177 -7.05 10.00 3.81
N PHE A 178 -7.57 11.00 3.09
CA PHE A 178 -6.98 12.31 2.91
C PHE A 178 -7.98 13.45 3.22
N TRP A 179 -7.50 14.49 3.90
CA TRP A 179 -8.23 15.73 4.15
C TRP A 179 -7.35 16.96 3.91
N SER A 180 -7.83 17.88 3.05
CA SER A 180 -7.13 19.13 2.79
C SER A 180 -6.87 19.94 4.06
N VAL A 181 -5.59 20.15 4.38
CA VAL A 181 -5.15 21.04 5.47
C VAL A 181 -5.56 22.48 5.21
N ARG A 182 -5.39 22.95 3.96
CA ARG A 182 -5.72 24.32 3.54
C ARG A 182 -7.18 24.68 3.80
N ALA A 183 -8.09 23.73 3.58
CA ALA A 183 -9.52 23.91 3.82
C ALA A 183 -9.96 23.51 5.25
N ARG A 184 -9.04 22.99 6.08
CA ARG A 184 -9.33 22.46 7.43
C ARG A 184 -10.49 21.46 7.42
N ASN A 185 -10.43 20.51 6.49
CA ASN A 185 -11.53 19.61 6.20
C ASN A 185 -11.70 18.46 7.21
N ARG A 186 -10.62 18.07 7.90
CA ARG A 186 -10.60 16.88 8.77
C ARG A 186 -11.65 16.89 9.88
N PRO A 187 -11.87 17.97 10.66
CA PRO A 187 -12.90 18.01 11.71
C PRO A 187 -14.33 17.78 11.22
N TRP A 188 -14.59 18.01 9.93
CA TRP A 188 -15.90 17.87 9.30
C TRP A 188 -16.02 16.59 8.46
N ASN A 189 -14.99 15.75 8.49
CA ASN A 189 -14.80 14.58 7.65
C ASN A 189 -15.06 14.84 6.15
N ARG A 190 -14.50 15.94 5.62
CA ARG A 190 -14.64 16.32 4.19
C ARG A 190 -13.43 15.86 3.37
N GLY A 191 -13.36 14.56 3.10
CA GLY A 191 -12.15 13.95 2.55
C GLY A 191 -12.31 13.30 1.17
N LEU A 192 -11.19 12.69 0.75
CA LEU A 192 -11.07 11.75 -0.35
C LEU A 192 -10.45 10.46 0.18
N ARG A 193 -10.78 9.29 -0.38
CA ARG A 193 -10.00 8.06 -0.17
C ARG A 193 -8.97 7.94 -1.29
N LEU A 194 -7.71 8.23 -0.96
CA LEU A 194 -6.57 8.23 -1.89
C LEU A 194 -5.57 7.11 -1.61
N ASP A 195 -5.65 6.51 -0.43
CA ASP A 195 -4.73 5.48 0.04
C ASP A 195 -5.39 4.10 -0.06
N TYR A 196 -4.66 3.14 -0.64
CA TYR A 196 -5.22 1.83 -0.98
C TYR A 196 -4.29 0.69 -0.55
N VAL A 197 -4.90 -0.48 -0.37
CA VAL A 197 -4.23 -1.77 -0.50
C VAL A 197 -4.97 -2.54 -1.59
N LEU A 198 -4.33 -2.68 -2.75
CA LEU A 198 -4.78 -3.54 -3.83
C LEU A 198 -4.08 -4.89 -3.72
N ALA A 199 -4.77 -5.97 -4.08
CA ALA A 199 -4.19 -7.29 -4.15
C ALA A 199 -4.54 -7.95 -5.49
N SER A 200 -3.67 -8.82 -6.01
CA SER A 200 -4.04 -9.69 -7.13
C SER A 200 -5.31 -10.47 -6.80
N ALA A 201 -6.19 -10.66 -7.78
CA ALA A 201 -7.50 -11.28 -7.57
C ALA A 201 -7.43 -12.69 -6.94
N ASN A 202 -6.35 -13.43 -7.18
CA ASN A 202 -6.12 -14.75 -6.56
C ASN A 202 -5.77 -14.70 -5.06
N MET A 203 -5.46 -13.51 -4.52
CA MET A 203 -5.28 -13.24 -3.09
C MET A 203 -6.51 -12.59 -2.44
N ALA A 204 -7.50 -12.16 -3.24
CA ALA A 204 -8.65 -11.41 -2.77
C ALA A 204 -9.49 -12.22 -1.76
N PRO A 205 -10.26 -11.53 -0.89
CA PRO A 205 -11.25 -12.17 -0.05
C PRO A 205 -12.24 -12.94 -0.94
N VAL A 206 -12.53 -14.19 -0.58
CA VAL A 206 -13.56 -15.00 -1.25
C VAL A 206 -14.80 -15.08 -0.36
N ASP A 207 -15.94 -14.72 -0.92
CA ASP A 207 -17.27 -14.85 -0.37
C ASP A 207 -17.74 -16.32 -0.47
N GLY A 208 -17.32 -17.16 0.47
CA GLY A 208 -17.87 -18.52 0.66
C GLY A 208 -16.86 -19.66 0.66
N GLU A 209 -17.34 -20.83 1.10
CA GLU A 209 -16.59 -22.08 1.33
C GLU A 209 -16.07 -22.74 0.04
N GLY A 210 -15.16 -22.07 -0.66
CA GLY A 210 -14.19 -22.72 -1.51
C GLY A 210 -12.85 -22.54 -0.82
N ALA A 211 -12.48 -23.45 0.07
CA ALA A 211 -11.18 -23.42 0.72
C ALA A 211 -10.13 -23.28 -0.38
N PRO A 212 -9.42 -22.14 -0.48
CA PRO A 212 -8.42 -22.03 -1.50
C PRO A 212 -7.38 -23.09 -1.29
N SER A 213 -6.80 -23.54 -2.41
CA SER A 213 -5.50 -24.18 -2.41
C SER A 213 -4.66 -23.54 -1.32
N GLN A 214 -4.28 -24.30 -0.29
CA GLN A 214 -3.48 -23.84 0.85
C GLN A 214 -2.09 -23.29 0.43
N ALA A 215 -1.87 -23.03 -0.86
CA ALA A 215 -0.63 -22.59 -1.47
C ALA A 215 -0.51 -21.08 -1.67
N LEU A 216 -1.60 -20.28 -1.63
CA LEU A 216 -1.54 -18.84 -1.91
C LEU A 216 -1.94 -17.97 -0.71
N PRO A 217 -1.26 -16.82 -0.48
CA PRO A 217 -1.66 -15.85 0.53
C PRO A 217 -3.07 -15.31 0.31
N ARG A 218 -3.73 -14.90 1.39
CA ARG A 218 -5.11 -14.40 1.35
C ARG A 218 -5.32 -13.16 2.18
N VAL A 219 -5.99 -12.16 1.60
CA VAL A 219 -6.49 -11.01 2.34
C VAL A 219 -7.69 -11.46 3.18
N ILE A 220 -7.59 -11.29 4.49
CA ILE A 220 -8.63 -11.66 5.46
C ILE A 220 -9.25 -10.46 6.16
N ASP A 221 -8.61 -9.29 6.10
CA ASP A 221 -9.13 -8.03 6.62
C ASP A 221 -8.53 -6.84 5.85
N SER A 222 -9.22 -5.71 5.84
CA SER A 222 -8.78 -4.44 5.24
C SER A 222 -9.43 -3.28 5.98
N TRP A 223 -8.65 -2.24 6.29
CA TRP A 223 -9.07 -1.17 7.19
C TRP A 223 -8.49 0.20 6.82
N VAL A 224 -9.19 1.23 7.27
CA VAL A 224 -8.81 2.65 7.20
C VAL A 224 -8.80 3.17 8.64
N GLY A 225 -7.69 3.78 9.07
CA GLY A 225 -7.44 4.10 10.48
C GLY A 225 -7.25 5.60 10.77
N PRO A 226 -8.30 6.44 10.60
CA PRO A 226 -8.23 7.89 10.82
C PRO A 226 -7.83 8.31 12.24
N GLU A 227 -8.06 7.44 13.23
CA GLU A 227 -7.72 7.64 14.64
C GLU A 227 -6.21 7.59 14.93
N TYR A 228 -5.42 6.94 14.06
CA TYR A 228 -3.99 6.74 14.30
C TYR A 228 -3.11 7.92 13.90
N ASN A 229 -3.64 8.87 13.13
CA ASN A 229 -2.93 10.08 12.75
C ASN A 229 -3.85 11.30 12.76
N THR A 230 -4.26 11.77 13.94
CA THR A 230 -5.27 12.84 14.05
C THR A 230 -4.82 14.21 13.54
N ASN A 231 -3.52 14.41 13.35
CA ASN A 231 -2.93 15.72 13.02
C ASN A 231 -2.39 15.80 11.58
N GLY A 232 -2.29 14.68 10.86
CA GLY A 232 -1.89 14.67 9.45
C GLY A 232 -3.03 15.03 8.51
N ASP A 233 -2.69 15.20 7.24
CA ASP A 233 -3.62 15.23 6.12
C ASP A 233 -4.02 13.84 5.65
N HIS A 234 -3.15 12.84 5.82
CA HIS A 234 -3.47 11.44 5.57
C HIS A 234 -3.75 10.63 6.85
N CYS A 235 -4.33 9.44 6.71
CA CYS A 235 -4.36 8.41 7.74
C CYS A 235 -3.87 7.05 7.20
N PRO A 236 -3.34 6.16 8.07
CA PRO A 236 -2.92 4.84 7.62
C PRO A 236 -4.09 4.01 7.10
N VAL A 237 -3.79 3.17 6.12
CA VAL A 237 -4.61 2.06 5.65
C VAL A 237 -3.82 0.77 5.79
N GLY A 238 -4.50 -0.35 5.85
CA GLY A 238 -3.82 -1.65 5.92
C GLY A 238 -4.73 -2.80 5.56
N ALA A 239 -4.10 -3.95 5.35
CA ALA A 239 -4.77 -5.22 5.18
C ALA A 239 -4.08 -6.30 6.01
N THR A 240 -4.85 -7.27 6.47
CA THR A 240 -4.31 -8.48 7.12
C THR A 240 -4.26 -9.60 6.09
N ILE A 241 -3.08 -10.19 5.92
CA ILE A 241 -2.84 -11.27 4.95
C ILE A 241 -2.50 -12.55 5.70
N ALA A 242 -3.32 -13.59 5.53
CA ALA A 242 -3.00 -14.95 5.94
C ALA A 242 -1.98 -15.54 4.96
N LEU A 243 -0.84 -15.99 5.49
CA LEU A 243 0.17 -16.68 4.71
C LEU A 243 -0.13 -18.19 4.67
N PRO A 244 0.22 -18.88 3.57
CA PRO A 244 0.14 -20.34 3.53
C PRO A 244 1.05 -20.94 4.61
N SER A 245 0.61 -22.05 5.22
CA SER A 245 1.43 -22.77 6.20
C SER A 245 2.77 -23.19 5.57
N PRO A 246 3.90 -23.06 6.28
CA PRO A 246 5.15 -23.65 5.84
C PRO A 246 4.93 -25.16 5.65
N LYS A 247 5.36 -25.69 4.50
CA LYS A 247 5.45 -27.15 4.30
C LYS A 247 6.60 -27.74 5.07
#